data_AF-A0A7S2B0H2-F1
#
_entry.id   AF-A0A7S2B0H2-F1
#
_cell.length_a   1.000
_cell.length_b   1.000
_cell.length_c   1.000
_cell.angle_alpha   90.00
_cell.angle_beta   90.00
_cell.angle_gamma   90.00
#
_symmetry.space_group_name_H-M   'P 1'
#
loop_
_entity.id
_entity.type
_entity.pdbx_description
1 polymer ?
#
loop_
_entity_poly.entity_id
_entity_poly.type
_entity_poly.pdbx_seq_one_letter_code
_entity_poly.pdbx_strand_id
1 'polypeptide(L)'
;STTLNAARDASVRIHVGNLAAMSGVTRYSFRRGNGDAAAPHFKYEYSKEEGLLDDELAQKGFTHLLSESESVPGYVKVSAAQAFDGYQLDLKRLPFIHVRTRDAVYVHRLLHE
;
A
#
# COMPACT_ATOMS: atom_id res chain seq x y z
N SER A 1 27.46 -9.47 22.79
CA SER A 1 26.87 -8.28 22.13
C SER A 1 27.52 -8.02 20.79
N THR A 2 26.97 -8.54 19.70
CA THR A 2 27.35 -8.11 18.34
C THR A 2 26.18 -8.39 17.39
N THR A 3 25.30 -7.41 17.27
CA THR A 3 24.21 -7.30 16.30
C THR A 3 24.79 -7.18 14.89
N LEU A 4 25.04 -8.32 14.24
CA LEU A 4 25.59 -8.38 12.87
C LEU A 4 24.68 -9.11 11.86
N ASN A 5 23.41 -9.34 12.18
CA ASN A 5 22.49 -10.11 11.32
C ASN A 5 21.35 -9.32 10.64
N ALA A 6 21.29 -7.99 10.76
CA ALA A 6 20.13 -7.22 10.30
C ALA A 6 20.30 -6.47 8.97
N ALA A 7 21.37 -6.75 8.22
CA ALA A 7 21.57 -6.23 6.86
C ALA A 7 21.59 -7.38 5.85
N ARG A 8 20.56 -8.23 5.87
CA ARG A 8 20.18 -8.96 4.65
C ARG A 8 19.67 -7.91 3.68
N ASP A 9 20.16 -7.89 2.44
CA ASP A 9 19.67 -7.06 1.35
C ASP A 9 18.14 -6.88 1.46
N ALA A 10 17.69 -5.71 1.88
CA ALA A 10 16.28 -5.47 2.15
C ALA A 10 15.57 -5.24 0.82
N SER A 11 15.28 -6.33 0.12
CA SER A 11 14.45 -6.31 -1.08
C SER A 11 13.00 -6.09 -0.66
N VAL A 12 12.46 -4.93 -1.02
CA VAL A 12 11.06 -4.59 -0.76
C VAL A 12 10.27 -4.99 -1.99
N ARG A 13 9.48 -6.07 -1.87
CA ARG A 13 8.57 -6.53 -2.92
C ARG A 13 7.16 -6.01 -2.64
N ILE A 14 6.58 -5.26 -3.57
CA ILE A 14 5.30 -4.56 -3.41
C ILE A 14 4.31 -5.08 -4.45
N HIS A 15 3.15 -5.54 -4.01
CA HIS A 15 2.03 -5.79 -4.92
C HIS A 15 1.10 -4.57 -4.94
N VAL A 16 0.59 -4.21 -6.13
CA VAL A 16 -0.37 -3.13 -6.33
C VAL A 16 -1.61 -3.69 -7.02
N GLY A 17 -2.72 -3.74 -6.28
CA GLY A 17 -4.04 -4.15 -6.74
C GLY A 17 -4.66 -3.17 -7.73
N ASN A 18 -5.82 -3.53 -8.27
CA ASN A 18 -6.37 -2.90 -9.47
C ASN A 18 -6.77 -1.43 -9.27
N LEU A 19 -7.56 -1.10 -8.25
CA LEU A 19 -7.93 0.27 -7.91
C LEU A 19 -6.69 1.10 -7.55
N ALA A 20 -5.75 0.51 -6.82
CA ALA A 20 -4.48 1.17 -6.49
C ALA A 20 -3.67 1.49 -7.77
N ALA A 21 -3.65 0.59 -8.74
CA ALA A 21 -2.95 0.78 -10.01
C ALA A 21 -3.61 1.86 -10.88
N MET A 22 -4.95 1.92 -10.90
CA MET A 22 -5.73 2.90 -11.67
C MET A 22 -5.61 4.33 -11.12
N SER A 23 -5.36 4.49 -9.82
CA SER A 23 -5.21 5.80 -9.18
C SER A 23 -3.86 6.50 -9.44
N GLY A 24 -2.95 5.88 -10.19
CA GLY A 24 -1.67 6.48 -10.57
C GLY A 24 -0.61 6.46 -9.48
N VAL A 25 -0.82 5.71 -8.39
CA VAL A 25 0.15 5.51 -7.29
C VAL A 25 1.50 5.02 -7.80
N THR A 26 1.53 4.35 -8.95
CA THR A 26 2.78 3.87 -9.58
C THR A 26 3.64 4.99 -10.18
N ARG A 27 3.16 6.25 -10.25
CA ARG A 27 3.93 7.37 -10.82
C ARG A 27 4.79 8.11 -9.78
N TYR A 28 4.44 8.07 -8.49
CA TYR A 28 5.11 8.88 -7.46
C TYR A 28 6.21 8.15 -6.69
N SER A 29 6.14 6.84 -6.56
CA SER A 29 7.17 6.04 -5.87
C SER A 29 8.46 5.84 -6.69
N PHE A 30 8.47 6.19 -7.99
CA PHE A 30 9.63 6.01 -8.88
C PHE A 30 10.45 7.28 -9.14
N ARG A 31 10.05 8.45 -8.64
CA ARG A 31 10.84 9.70 -8.80
C ARG A 31 11.95 9.88 -7.76
N ARG A 32 12.23 8.88 -6.91
CA ARG A 32 13.48 8.76 -6.12
C ARG A 32 14.32 7.58 -6.59
N GLY A 33 14.58 7.54 -7.90
CA GLY A 33 15.65 6.76 -8.52
C GLY A 33 16.57 7.62 -9.40
N ASN A 34 16.42 8.95 -9.35
CA ASN A 34 17.30 9.90 -10.04
C ASN A 34 17.26 11.24 -9.29
N GLY A 35 18.29 11.48 -8.48
CA GLY A 35 18.41 12.67 -7.64
C GLY A 35 18.85 12.32 -6.23
N ASP A 36 20.11 11.93 -6.11
CA ASP A 36 20.99 12.01 -4.93
C ASP A 36 20.46 11.47 -3.58
N ALA A 37 21.10 10.39 -3.13
CA ALA A 37 21.05 9.79 -1.79
C ALA A 37 19.98 8.72 -1.48
N ALA A 38 19.60 7.87 -2.44
CA ALA A 38 19.07 6.55 -2.09
C ALA A 38 20.25 5.60 -1.85
N ALA A 39 20.41 5.12 -0.61
CA ALA A 39 21.49 4.22 -0.22
C ALA A 39 21.60 3.03 -1.20
N PRO A 40 22.81 2.66 -1.66
CA PRO A 40 23.05 1.69 -2.74
C PRO A 40 22.61 0.23 -2.45
N HIS A 41 21.88 -0.01 -1.35
CA HIS A 41 21.55 -1.34 -0.84
C HIS A 41 20.04 -1.66 -0.82
N PHE A 42 19.16 -0.78 -1.30
CA PHE A 42 17.71 -1.03 -1.30
C PHE A 42 17.18 -1.33 -2.71
N LYS A 43 16.71 -2.56 -2.94
CA LYS A 43 16.05 -3.00 -4.18
C LYS A 43 14.54 -2.99 -3.97
N TYR A 44 13.81 -2.27 -4.81
CA TYR A 44 12.35 -2.30 -4.84
C TYR A 44 11.89 -3.11 -6.06
N GLU A 45 11.03 -4.11 -5.83
CA GLU A 45 10.37 -4.88 -6.88
C GLU A 45 8.86 -4.67 -6.78
N TYR A 46 8.17 -4.60 -7.91
CA TYR A 46 6.72 -4.42 -7.92
C TYR A 46 6.02 -5.43 -8.82
N SER A 47 4.80 -5.80 -8.43
CA SER A 47 3.86 -6.61 -9.22
C SER A 47 2.51 -5.93 -9.32
N LYS A 48 1.87 -6.05 -10.49
CA LYS A 48 0.49 -5.60 -10.78
C LYS A 48 -0.35 -6.75 -11.33
N GLU A 49 -0.05 -7.97 -10.90
CA GLU A 49 -0.75 -9.15 -11.37
C GLU A 49 -2.23 -9.07 -10.95
N GLU A 50 -3.12 -9.03 -11.94
CA GLU A 50 -4.55 -8.90 -11.70
C GLU A 50 -5.18 -10.26 -11.38
N GLY A 51 -6.32 -10.25 -10.68
CA GLY A 51 -7.11 -11.46 -10.42
C GLY A 51 -6.57 -12.38 -9.32
N LEU A 52 -5.61 -11.92 -8.52
CA LEU A 52 -5.11 -12.64 -7.36
C LEU A 52 -6.09 -12.57 -6.19
N LEU A 53 -6.37 -13.73 -5.59
CA LEU A 53 -7.10 -13.84 -4.34
C LEU A 53 -6.19 -13.51 -3.14
N ASP A 54 -6.79 -13.14 -2.02
CA ASP A 54 -6.06 -12.76 -0.80
C ASP A 54 -5.11 -13.87 -0.31
N ASP A 55 -5.52 -15.14 -0.43
CA ASP A 55 -4.70 -16.30 -0.08
C ASP A 55 -3.50 -16.49 -1.04
N GLU A 56 -3.65 -16.10 -2.31
CA GLU A 56 -2.57 -16.15 -3.30
C GLU A 56 -1.57 -15.01 -3.09
N LEU A 57 -2.05 -13.84 -2.66
CA LEU A 57 -1.20 -12.71 -2.26
C LEU A 57 -0.32 -13.07 -1.06
N ALA A 58 -0.85 -13.85 -0.11
CA ALA A 58 -0.09 -14.36 1.03
C ALA A 58 1.06 -15.30 0.61
N GLN A 59 0.89 -16.06 -0.48
CA GLN A 59 1.86 -17.08 -0.90
C GLN A 59 2.95 -16.55 -1.84
N LYS A 60 2.77 -15.37 -2.46
CA LYS A 60 3.72 -14.81 -3.45
C LYS A 60 4.95 -14.12 -2.87
N GLY A 61 5.07 -14.06 -1.54
CA GLY A 61 6.24 -13.50 -0.85
C GLY A 61 6.40 -12.01 -1.06
N PHE A 62 5.30 -11.26 -1.09
CA PHE A 62 5.35 -9.80 -1.06
C PHE A 62 5.62 -9.31 0.36
N THR A 63 6.38 -8.23 0.47
CA THR A 63 6.63 -7.57 1.76
C THR A 63 5.56 -6.55 2.09
N HIS A 64 4.95 -5.96 1.05
CA HIS A 64 3.90 -4.96 1.15
C HIS A 64 2.84 -5.21 0.09
N LEU A 65 1.58 -4.94 0.44
CA LEU A 65 0.46 -4.96 -0.50
C LEU A 65 -0.24 -3.62 -0.47
N LEU A 66 -0.60 -3.10 -1.64
CA LEU A 66 -1.62 -2.08 -1.82
C LEU A 66 -2.81 -2.81 -2.41
N SER A 67 -3.85 -3.06 -1.61
CA SER A 67 -4.98 -3.89 -2.02
C SER A 67 -6.31 -3.24 -1.62
N GLU A 68 -7.37 -3.57 -2.34
CA GLU A 68 -8.75 -3.22 -2.03
C GLU A 68 -9.29 -4.00 -0.83
N SER A 69 -8.64 -5.13 -0.51
CA SER A 69 -9.00 -6.00 0.61
C SER A 69 -8.62 -5.35 1.94
N GLU A 70 -9.59 -5.22 2.84
CA GLU A 70 -9.38 -4.62 4.17
C GLU A 70 -8.43 -5.43 5.06
N SER A 71 -8.38 -6.74 4.84
CA SER A 71 -7.52 -7.68 5.55
C SER A 71 -6.96 -8.70 4.56
N VAL A 72 -5.68 -9.03 4.69
CA VAL A 72 -5.02 -10.10 3.92
C VAL A 72 -4.31 -11.01 4.92
N PRO A 73 -4.51 -12.34 4.88
CA PRO A 73 -3.85 -13.28 5.79
C PRO A 73 -2.32 -13.12 5.77
N GLY A 74 -1.71 -13.08 6.95
CA GLY A 74 -0.26 -12.91 7.10
C GLY A 74 0.24 -11.46 7.00
N TYR A 75 -0.65 -10.47 6.81
CA TYR A 75 -0.28 -9.06 6.80
C TYR A 75 -1.00 -8.25 7.87
N VAL A 76 -0.35 -7.17 8.29
CA VAL A 76 -0.96 -6.13 9.12
C VAL A 76 -1.33 -4.93 8.25
N LYS A 77 -2.55 -4.44 8.41
CA LYS A 77 -3.02 -3.17 7.85
C LYS A 77 -2.30 -2.02 8.55
N VAL A 78 -1.52 -1.24 7.81
CA VAL A 78 -0.75 -0.10 8.35
C VAL A 78 -1.38 1.25 8.03
N SER A 79 -2.08 1.37 6.90
CA SER A 79 -2.84 2.58 6.56
C SER A 79 -3.93 2.28 5.53
N ALA A 80 -4.82 3.25 5.31
CA ALA A 80 -5.80 3.22 4.25
C ALA A 80 -5.83 4.56 3.50
N ALA A 81 -6.03 4.51 2.19
CA ALA A 81 -6.36 5.65 1.37
C ALA A 81 -7.88 5.78 1.27
N GLN A 82 -8.35 7.00 1.51
CA GLN A 82 -9.76 7.33 1.43
C GLN A 82 -10.18 7.63 -0.01
N ALA A 83 -11.31 7.06 -0.42
CA ALA A 83 -12.01 7.40 -1.64
C ALA A 83 -13.28 8.21 -1.34
N PHE A 84 -13.74 8.94 -2.35
CA PHE A 84 -15.04 9.59 -2.33
C PHE A 84 -16.17 8.55 -2.17
N ASP A 85 -17.07 8.80 -1.23
CA ASP A 85 -18.22 7.93 -0.90
C ASP A 85 -19.58 8.61 -1.13
N GLY A 86 -19.57 9.91 -1.47
CA GLY A 86 -20.79 10.67 -1.73
C GLY A 86 -20.82 12.03 -1.04
N TYR A 87 -22.00 12.61 -0.99
CA TYR A 87 -22.27 13.85 -0.27
C TYR A 87 -23.26 13.60 0.86
N GLN A 88 -23.10 14.33 1.95
CA GLN A 88 -24.04 14.37 3.07
C GLN A 88 -24.60 15.79 3.19
N LEU A 89 -25.94 15.88 3.20
CA LEU A 89 -26.64 17.12 3.52
C LEU A 89 -26.87 17.21 5.04
N ASP A 90 -26.29 18.22 5.67
CA ASP A 90 -26.53 18.58 7.07
C ASP A 90 -27.01 20.03 7.16
N LEU A 91 -28.32 20.21 7.30
CA LEU A 91 -28.95 21.54 7.40
C LEU A 91 -28.61 22.28 8.70
N LYS A 92 -27.96 21.63 9.67
CA LYS A 92 -27.60 22.23 10.96
C LYS A 92 -26.16 22.77 10.98
N ARG A 93 -25.35 22.46 9.96
CA ARG A 93 -23.92 22.82 9.92
C ARG A 93 -23.50 23.33 8.55
N LEU A 94 -23.02 24.57 8.47
CA LEU A 94 -22.47 25.16 7.25
C LEU A 94 -20.99 24.74 7.01
N PRO A 95 -20.57 24.45 5.76
CA PRO A 95 -21.42 24.37 4.56
C PRO A 95 -22.39 23.18 4.66
N PHE A 96 -23.64 23.34 4.21
CA PHE A 96 -24.67 22.29 4.40
C PHE A 96 -24.37 20.98 3.66
N ILE A 97 -23.47 21.00 2.67
CA ILE A 97 -23.06 19.83 1.92
C ILE A 97 -21.64 19.48 2.34
N HIS A 98 -21.48 18.26 2.86
CA HIS A 98 -20.20 17.69 3.27
C HIS A 98 -19.82 16.54 2.34
N VAL A 99 -18.54 16.42 2.01
CA VAL A 99 -18.04 15.25 1.28
C VAL A 99 -17.93 14.10 2.27
N ARG A 100 -18.49 12.95 1.90
CA ARG A 100 -18.23 11.68 2.58
C ARG A 100 -17.08 10.97 1.90
N THR A 101 -16.21 10.41 2.71
CA THR A 101 -15.14 9.55 2.27
C THR A 101 -15.22 8.21 2.99
N ARG A 102 -14.67 7.17 2.35
CA ARG A 102 -14.51 5.84 2.94
C ARG A 102 -13.15 5.27 2.59
N ASP A 103 -12.64 4.37 3.41
CA ASP A 103 -11.45 3.61 3.06
C ASP A 103 -11.75 2.72 1.84
N ALA A 104 -10.80 2.69 0.90
CA ALA A 104 -10.98 1.98 -0.37
C ALA A 104 -9.72 1.24 -0.86
N VAL A 105 -8.54 1.69 -0.44
CA VAL A 105 -7.27 1.00 -0.72
C VAL A 105 -6.48 0.93 0.57
N TYR A 106 -6.02 -0.25 0.92
CA TYR A 106 -5.32 -0.55 2.16
C TYR A 106 -3.85 -0.83 1.87
N VAL A 107 -2.98 -0.26 2.71
CA VAL A 107 -1.55 -0.59 2.72
C VAL A 107 -1.35 -1.63 3.80
N HIS A 108 -0.79 -2.76 3.38
CA HIS A 108 -0.47 -3.90 4.20
C HIS A 108 1.03 -4.11 4.25
N ARG A 109 1.53 -4.57 5.41
CA ARG A 109 2.91 -5.01 5.60
C ARG A 109 2.91 -6.45 6.10
N LEU A 110 3.80 -7.29 5.57
CA LEU A 110 3.94 -8.67 6.01
C LEU A 110 4.26 -8.71 7.51
N LEU A 111 3.55 -9.53 8.26
CA LEU A 111 3.87 -9.82 9.65
C LEU A 111 5.20 -10.59 9.67
N HIS A 112 6.27 -9.98 10.17
CA HIS A 112 7.48 -10.72 10.51
C HIS A 112 7.26 -11.41 11.85
N GLU A 113 7.36 -12.73 11.86
CA GLU A 113 7.58 -13.52 13.08
C GLU A 113 9.04 -13.39 13.57
#